data_AF-A0A357ZDG3-F1
#
_entry.id   AF-A0A357ZDG3-F1
#
_cell.length_a   1.000
_cell.length_b   1.000
_cell.length_c   1.000
_cell.angle_alpha   90.00
_cell.angle_beta   90.00
_cell.angle_gamma   90.00
#
_symmetry.space_group_name_H-M   'P 1'
#
loop_
_entity.id
_entity.type
_entity.pdbx_description
1 polymer ?
#
loop_
_entity_poly.entity_id
_entity_poly.type
_entity_poly.pdbx_seq_one_letter_code
_entity_poly.pdbx_strand_id
1 'polypeptide(L)'
;MVSVESCLLLPERFKSVPAKLSGALGYVFKGQEETLKRVGLRVSRSGGDVELALWTEPGACNRAFVAKVLADTVKTTSLVRVLVKGEIEKRDVRKVEVLAGKGFWQEQLVGFDFKVSAPSFFQTNSDIAEMMIKEVVAWMEDRIGRESGGDGRIIDLYSGVGTFTLPLADVFDDVVAVEMAGSSVRDLRRNLEDNGLYAEVIGGSVERALPELPSGAHIVVDPPRSGLSETARAAIITARPRSIAYVSCDPATLARDLGEFLKNDYTLEAVKPFDMFPRSHHVESIALLAG
;
A
#
# COMPACT_ATOMS: atom_id res chain seq x y z
N MET A 1 -14.12 -24.65 -9.13
CA MET A 1 -13.17 -23.64 -9.61
C MET A 1 -13.85 -22.90 -10.76
N VAL A 2 -13.86 -21.57 -10.77
CA VAL A 2 -14.45 -20.78 -11.87
C VAL A 2 -13.32 -20.42 -12.81
N SER A 3 -13.41 -20.87 -14.07
CA SER A 3 -12.46 -20.43 -15.10
C SER A 3 -12.73 -18.96 -15.43
N VAL A 4 -11.66 -18.16 -15.52
CA VAL A 4 -11.75 -16.73 -15.83
C VAL A 4 -11.06 -16.50 -17.16
N GLU A 5 -11.86 -16.31 -18.21
CA GLU A 5 -11.35 -16.05 -19.56
C GLU A 5 -10.95 -14.58 -19.76
N SER A 6 -11.60 -13.68 -19.02
CA SER A 6 -11.28 -12.26 -19.04
C SER A 6 -11.50 -11.60 -17.67
N CYS A 7 -10.70 -10.58 -17.37
CA CYS A 7 -10.89 -9.72 -16.20
C CYS A 7 -11.22 -8.30 -16.66
N LEU A 8 -12.47 -7.88 -16.47
CA LEU A 8 -12.98 -6.58 -16.94
C LEU A 8 -12.37 -5.38 -16.21
N LEU A 9 -11.76 -5.61 -15.04
CA LEU A 9 -11.09 -4.58 -14.24
C LEU A 9 -9.66 -4.29 -14.72
N LEU A 10 -9.10 -5.15 -15.59
CA LEU A 10 -7.80 -4.87 -16.22
C LEU A 10 -7.97 -3.91 -17.40
N PRO A 11 -6.94 -3.12 -17.74
CA PRO A 11 -6.95 -2.31 -18.96
C PRO A 11 -7.21 -3.19 -20.19
N GLU A 12 -7.86 -2.64 -21.23
CA GLU A 12 -8.34 -3.40 -22.41
C GLU A 12 -7.30 -4.38 -22.97
N ARG A 13 -6.05 -3.92 -23.13
CA ARG A 13 -4.93 -4.72 -23.65
C ARG A 13 -4.62 -5.98 -22.82
N PHE A 14 -4.96 -5.98 -21.54
CA PHE A 14 -4.64 -7.04 -20.58
C PHE A 14 -5.85 -7.86 -20.14
N LYS A 15 -7.07 -7.55 -20.60
CA LYS A 15 -8.29 -8.28 -20.19
C LYS A 15 -8.22 -9.78 -20.40
N SER A 16 -7.62 -10.26 -21.49
CA SER A 16 -7.49 -11.69 -21.82
C SER A 16 -6.29 -12.39 -21.14
N VAL A 17 -5.47 -11.66 -20.39
CA VAL A 17 -4.26 -12.22 -19.77
C VAL A 17 -4.54 -13.38 -18.83
N PRO A 18 -5.59 -13.36 -17.98
CA PRO A 18 -5.92 -14.50 -17.12
C PRO A 18 -6.05 -15.83 -17.88
N ALA A 19 -6.71 -15.85 -19.04
CA ALA A 19 -6.85 -17.05 -19.87
C ALA A 19 -5.48 -17.58 -20.34
N LYS A 20 -4.64 -16.69 -20.87
CA LYS A 20 -3.30 -17.04 -21.38
C LYS A 20 -2.40 -17.57 -20.26
N LEU A 21 -2.44 -16.92 -19.10
CA LEU A 21 -1.70 -17.34 -17.92
C LEU A 21 -2.16 -18.70 -17.41
N SER A 22 -3.47 -18.96 -17.36
CA SER A 22 -3.99 -20.25 -16.89
C SER A 22 -3.41 -21.42 -17.68
N GLY A 23 -3.39 -21.33 -19.02
CA GLY A 23 -2.77 -22.35 -19.87
C GLY A 23 -1.27 -22.49 -19.66
N ALA A 24 -0.54 -21.37 -19.60
CA ALA A 24 0.92 -21.38 -19.39
C ALA A 24 1.30 -21.94 -18.01
N LEU A 25 0.57 -21.59 -16.95
CA LEU A 25 0.78 -22.08 -15.60
C LEU A 25 0.50 -23.58 -15.50
N GLY A 26 -0.57 -24.07 -16.15
CA GLY A 26 -0.87 -25.50 -16.21
C GLY A 26 0.24 -26.32 -16.91
N TYR A 27 0.95 -25.72 -17.88
CA TYR A 27 2.12 -26.33 -18.49
C TYR A 27 3.35 -26.29 -17.56
N VAL A 28 3.62 -25.14 -16.93
CA VAL A 28 4.80 -24.92 -16.07
C VAL A 28 4.76 -25.74 -14.78
N PHE A 29 3.60 -25.82 -14.14
CA PHE A 29 3.40 -26.48 -12.85
C PHE A 29 2.76 -27.86 -12.98
N LYS A 30 2.80 -28.47 -14.17
CA LYS A 30 2.24 -29.81 -14.41
C LYS A 30 2.86 -30.84 -13.48
N GLY A 31 2.03 -31.51 -12.67
CA GLY A 31 2.46 -32.47 -11.64
C GLY A 31 3.05 -31.84 -10.38
N GLN A 32 2.98 -30.52 -10.23
CA GLN A 32 3.41 -29.73 -9.07
C GLN A 32 2.38 -28.66 -8.69
N GLU A 33 1.11 -28.87 -9.03
CA GLU A 33 0.04 -27.88 -8.93
C GLU A 33 -0.13 -27.36 -7.49
N GLU A 34 0.06 -28.23 -6.50
CA GLU A 34 -0.08 -27.93 -5.07
C GLU A 34 0.98 -26.94 -4.54
N THR A 35 2.08 -26.75 -5.30
CA THR A 35 3.17 -25.85 -4.93
C THR A 35 2.85 -24.39 -5.22
N LEU A 36 2.01 -24.13 -6.23
CA LEU A 36 1.61 -22.78 -6.61
C LEU A 36 0.34 -22.40 -5.85
N LYS A 37 0.49 -21.48 -4.90
CA LYS A 37 -0.60 -21.07 -4.01
C LYS A 37 -1.40 -19.91 -4.60
N ARG A 38 -0.73 -18.96 -5.26
CA ARG A 38 -1.36 -17.77 -5.87
C ARG A 38 -0.50 -17.21 -6.99
N VAL A 39 -1.16 -16.58 -7.97
CA VAL A 39 -0.50 -15.71 -8.94
C VAL A 39 -1.04 -14.29 -8.77
N GLY A 40 -0.13 -13.34 -8.59
CA GLY A 40 -0.42 -11.91 -8.67
C GLY A 40 -0.06 -11.39 -10.06
N LEU A 41 -0.94 -10.58 -10.64
CA LEU A 41 -0.66 -9.79 -11.83
C LEU A 41 -0.86 -8.32 -11.46
N ARG A 42 0.16 -7.49 -11.69
CA ARG A 42 0.07 -6.04 -11.57
C ARG A 42 0.36 -5.41 -12.93
N VAL A 43 -0.44 -4.40 -13.28
CA VAL A 43 -0.30 -3.64 -14.51
C VAL A 43 -0.38 -2.17 -14.12
N SER A 44 0.63 -1.37 -14.47
CA SER A 44 0.62 0.08 -14.22
C SER A 44 -0.50 0.76 -15.00
N ARG A 45 -0.94 1.94 -14.56
CA ARG A 45 -1.96 2.74 -15.27
C ARG A 45 -1.60 2.98 -16.73
N SER A 46 -0.31 3.25 -17.01
CA SER A 46 0.22 3.41 -18.37
C SER A 46 0.26 2.11 -19.19
N GLY A 47 0.15 0.95 -18.53
CA GLY A 47 0.38 -0.37 -19.13
C GLY A 47 1.84 -0.64 -19.49
N GLY A 48 2.76 0.25 -19.09
CA GLY A 48 4.19 0.14 -19.38
C GLY A 48 4.94 -0.79 -18.43
N ASP A 49 4.43 -1.01 -17.21
CA ASP A 49 5.01 -1.93 -16.24
C ASP A 49 4.01 -3.05 -15.89
N VAL A 50 4.44 -4.29 -16.09
CA VAL A 50 3.63 -5.51 -15.93
C VAL A 50 4.42 -6.51 -15.10
N GLU A 51 3.95 -6.76 -13.89
CA GLU A 51 4.57 -7.72 -12.99
C GLU A 51 3.72 -8.98 -12.82
N LEU A 52 4.38 -10.13 -12.89
CA LEU A 52 3.86 -11.40 -12.40
C LEU A 52 4.56 -11.82 -11.10
N ALA A 53 3.78 -12.15 -10.08
CA ALA A 53 4.27 -12.68 -8.82
C ALA A 53 3.72 -14.08 -8.58
N LEU A 54 4.59 -15.08 -8.56
CA LEU A 54 4.25 -16.48 -8.27
C LEU A 54 4.45 -16.76 -6.79
N TRP A 55 3.37 -16.98 -6.05
CA TRP A 55 3.42 -17.28 -4.63
C TRP A 55 3.45 -18.80 -4.44
N THR A 56 4.54 -19.32 -3.91
CA THR A 56 4.75 -20.75 -3.74
C THR A 56 5.30 -21.09 -2.36
N GLU A 57 5.17 -22.35 -1.96
CA GLU A 57 5.98 -22.88 -0.87
C GLU A 57 7.48 -22.94 -1.25
N PRO A 58 8.42 -22.97 -0.28
CA PRO A 58 9.83 -23.21 -0.54
C PRO A 58 10.02 -24.59 -1.19
N GLY A 59 10.79 -24.63 -2.27
CA GLY A 59 11.04 -25.87 -2.99
C GLY A 59 11.80 -25.65 -4.29
N ALA A 60 12.23 -26.76 -4.89
CA ALA A 60 12.90 -26.76 -6.19
C ALA A 60 12.02 -26.09 -7.25
N CYS A 61 12.64 -25.28 -8.10
CA CYS A 61 11.98 -24.60 -9.20
C CYS A 61 13.00 -24.40 -10.31
N ASN A 62 12.68 -24.85 -11.52
CA ASN A 62 13.50 -24.56 -12.68
C ASN A 62 13.26 -23.10 -13.11
N ARG A 63 13.93 -22.17 -12.42
CA ARG A 63 13.72 -20.73 -12.58
C ARG A 63 13.85 -20.27 -14.04
N ALA A 64 14.83 -20.79 -14.77
CA ALA A 64 15.05 -20.44 -16.18
C ALA A 64 13.89 -20.90 -17.08
N PHE A 65 13.38 -22.11 -16.86
CA PHE A 65 12.22 -22.62 -17.60
C PHE A 65 10.94 -21.81 -17.29
N VAL A 66 10.67 -21.57 -16.00
CA VAL A 66 9.51 -20.75 -15.57
C VAL A 66 9.58 -19.36 -16.17
N ALA A 67 10.75 -18.72 -16.10
CA ALA A 67 10.97 -17.39 -16.66
C ALA A 67 10.70 -17.36 -18.16
N LYS A 68 11.27 -18.31 -18.91
CA LYS A 68 11.10 -18.41 -20.36
C LYS A 68 9.62 -18.53 -20.75
N VAL A 69 8.86 -19.42 -20.11
CA VAL A 69 7.47 -19.66 -20.50
C VAL A 69 6.55 -18.49 -20.12
N LEU A 70 6.69 -17.95 -18.91
CA LEU A 70 5.73 -16.96 -18.40
C LEU A 70 6.03 -15.53 -18.86
N ALA A 71 7.30 -15.16 -19.00
CA ALA A 71 7.66 -13.81 -19.45
C ALA A 71 7.12 -13.53 -20.86
N ASP A 72 7.23 -14.51 -21.76
CA ASP A 72 6.75 -14.40 -23.14
C ASP A 72 5.22 -14.35 -23.25
N THR A 73 4.51 -14.98 -22.29
CA THR A 73 3.04 -15.09 -22.31
C THR A 73 2.36 -13.73 -22.15
N VAL A 74 2.91 -12.85 -21.30
CA VAL A 74 2.31 -11.56 -20.95
C VAL A 74 3.22 -10.35 -21.20
N LYS A 75 4.42 -10.58 -21.74
CA LYS A 75 5.47 -9.56 -21.93
C LYS A 75 5.73 -8.80 -20.62
N THR A 76 5.98 -9.53 -19.53
CA THR A 76 6.27 -8.93 -18.22
C THR A 76 7.54 -8.09 -18.24
N THR A 77 7.55 -6.99 -17.51
CA THR A 77 8.74 -6.22 -17.11
C THR A 77 9.38 -6.78 -15.83
N SER A 78 8.60 -7.49 -15.01
CA SER A 78 9.06 -8.13 -13.78
C SER A 78 8.36 -9.49 -13.60
N LEU A 79 9.13 -10.53 -13.32
CA LEU A 79 8.62 -11.84 -12.92
C LEU A 79 9.36 -12.29 -11.68
N VAL A 80 8.61 -12.47 -10.60
CA VAL A 80 9.16 -12.84 -9.30
C VAL A 80 8.46 -14.07 -8.74
N ARG A 81 9.18 -14.79 -7.88
CA ARG A 81 8.66 -15.87 -7.05
C ARG A 81 8.71 -15.43 -5.59
N VAL A 82 7.55 -15.39 -4.94
CA VAL A 82 7.42 -15.07 -3.53
C VAL A 82 7.30 -16.38 -2.76
N LEU A 83 8.30 -16.70 -1.95
CA LEU A 83 8.31 -17.89 -1.11
C LEU A 83 7.56 -17.58 0.19
N VAL A 84 6.46 -18.30 0.42
CA VAL A 84 5.64 -18.19 1.62
C VAL A 84 5.61 -19.50 2.40
N LYS A 85 5.51 -19.39 3.72
CA LYS A 85 5.31 -20.55 4.60
C LYS A 85 3.85 -20.58 5.09
N GLY A 86 3.20 -21.74 4.97
CA GLY A 86 1.84 -21.94 5.45
C GLY A 86 0.79 -21.25 4.58
N GLU A 87 -0.30 -20.81 5.21
CA GLU A 87 -1.44 -20.17 4.54
C GLU A 87 -1.07 -18.80 3.97
N ILE A 88 -1.52 -18.50 2.75
CA ILE A 88 -1.24 -17.23 2.05
C ILE A 88 -1.74 -16.02 2.86
N GLU A 89 -2.84 -16.18 3.59
CA GLU A 89 -3.47 -15.09 4.36
C GLU A 89 -2.53 -14.54 5.43
N LYS A 90 -1.66 -15.37 5.99
CA LYS A 90 -0.67 -14.98 7.00
C LYS A 90 0.49 -14.17 6.42
N ARG A 91 0.62 -14.14 5.07
CA ARG A 91 1.67 -13.43 4.32
C ARG A 91 3.07 -13.58 4.94
N ASP A 92 3.38 -14.78 5.44
CA ASP A 92 4.70 -15.11 6.02
C ASP A 92 5.72 -15.29 4.89
N VAL A 93 6.15 -14.16 4.32
CA VAL A 93 7.10 -14.08 3.21
C VAL A 93 8.50 -14.34 3.72
N ARG A 94 9.10 -15.44 3.25
CA ARG A 94 10.46 -15.83 3.60
C ARG A 94 11.50 -15.23 2.68
N LYS A 95 11.17 -15.13 1.38
CA LYS A 95 12.07 -14.62 0.35
C LYS A 95 11.31 -14.21 -0.90
N VAL A 96 11.81 -13.21 -1.60
CA VAL A 96 11.42 -12.89 -2.97
C VAL A 96 12.59 -13.23 -3.89
N GLU A 97 12.33 -14.02 -4.92
CA GLU A 97 13.31 -14.39 -5.95
C GLU A 97 12.94 -13.71 -7.26
N VAL A 98 13.86 -12.96 -7.86
CA VAL A 98 13.67 -12.43 -9.21
C VAL A 98 13.95 -13.56 -10.19
N LEU A 99 12.94 -13.92 -11.00
CA LEU A 99 13.08 -14.93 -12.05
C LEU A 99 13.46 -14.27 -13.38
N ALA A 100 12.91 -13.07 -13.66
CA ALA A 100 13.28 -12.24 -14.80
C ALA A 100 12.92 -10.76 -14.56
N GLY A 101 13.61 -9.86 -15.27
CA GLY A 101 13.26 -8.44 -15.30
C GLY A 101 13.66 -7.66 -14.03
N LYS A 102 12.89 -6.62 -13.72
CA LYS A 102 13.23 -5.60 -12.71
C LYS A 102 13.19 -6.11 -11.26
N GLY A 103 12.32 -7.08 -10.95
CA GLY A 103 12.10 -7.57 -9.59
C GLY A 103 11.18 -6.70 -8.72
N PHE A 104 10.58 -5.66 -9.31
CA PHE A 104 9.56 -4.81 -8.71
C PHE A 104 8.59 -4.34 -9.81
N TRP A 105 7.41 -3.92 -9.38
CA TRP A 105 6.43 -3.22 -10.22
C TRP A 105 6.58 -1.72 -10.01
N GLN A 106 6.43 -0.93 -11.08
CA GLN A 106 6.51 0.53 -11.02
C GLN A 106 5.17 1.16 -11.38
N GLU A 107 4.78 2.21 -10.64
CA GLU A 107 3.60 3.04 -10.91
C GLU A 107 3.89 4.49 -10.60
N GLN A 108 3.18 5.41 -11.26
CA GLN A 108 3.24 6.82 -10.95
C GLN A 108 1.96 7.27 -10.23
N LEU A 109 2.11 7.96 -9.10
CA LEU A 109 1.02 8.65 -8.39
C LEU A 109 1.46 10.06 -8.03
N VAL A 110 0.62 11.05 -8.34
CA VAL A 110 0.82 12.46 -7.93
C VAL A 110 2.20 13.00 -8.35
N GLY A 111 2.70 12.57 -9.51
CA GLY A 111 4.00 12.98 -10.04
C GLY A 111 5.21 12.20 -9.52
N PHE A 112 5.05 11.31 -8.55
CA PHE A 112 6.13 10.50 -7.99
C PHE A 112 6.15 9.08 -8.56
N ASP A 113 7.35 8.54 -8.76
CA ASP A 113 7.57 7.16 -9.17
C ASP A 113 7.65 6.24 -7.94
N PHE A 114 6.82 5.20 -7.91
CA PHE A 114 6.79 4.19 -6.86
C PHE A 114 7.29 2.86 -7.38
N LYS A 115 8.37 2.33 -6.81
CA LYS A 115 8.85 0.97 -7.03
C LYS A 115 8.36 0.08 -5.89
N VAL A 116 7.52 -0.90 -6.21
CA VAL A 116 6.80 -1.72 -5.22
C VAL A 116 7.18 -3.19 -5.38
N SER A 117 7.72 -3.79 -4.33
CA SER A 117 7.98 -5.23 -4.28
C SER A 117 6.68 -6.03 -4.24
N ALA A 118 6.66 -7.26 -4.78
CA ALA A 118 5.46 -8.11 -4.82
C ALA A 118 4.72 -8.33 -3.49
N PRO A 119 5.40 -8.43 -2.33
CA PRO A 119 4.72 -8.54 -1.04
C PRO A 119 4.09 -7.23 -0.53
N SER A 120 4.58 -6.09 -0.99
CA SER A 120 4.19 -4.77 -0.48
C SER A 120 2.84 -4.35 -1.05
N PHE A 121 2.04 -3.69 -0.21
CA PHE A 121 0.74 -3.17 -0.61
C PHE A 121 0.89 -1.92 -1.49
N PHE A 122 -0.08 -1.73 -2.38
CA PHE A 122 -0.28 -0.51 -3.14
C PHE A 122 -1.76 -0.37 -3.48
N GLN A 123 -2.23 0.86 -3.66
CA GLN A 123 -3.62 1.14 -3.98
C GLN A 123 -3.99 0.53 -5.33
N THR A 124 -5.15 -0.12 -5.42
CA THR A 124 -5.54 -0.88 -6.61
C THR A 124 -6.08 -0.02 -7.75
N ASN A 125 -6.54 1.19 -7.44
CA ASN A 125 -7.06 2.14 -8.41
C ASN A 125 -6.27 3.45 -8.30
N SER A 126 -5.28 3.60 -9.17
CA SER A 126 -4.33 4.70 -9.16
C SER A 126 -5.01 6.07 -9.34
N ASP A 127 -6.08 6.17 -10.14
CA ASP A 127 -6.79 7.44 -10.36
C ASP A 127 -7.48 7.94 -9.09
N ILE A 128 -8.16 7.04 -8.38
CA ILE A 128 -8.85 7.38 -7.12
C ILE A 128 -7.84 7.63 -6.00
N ALA A 129 -6.74 6.86 -5.96
CA ALA A 129 -5.66 7.07 -5.01
C ALA A 129 -5.07 8.48 -5.13
N GLU A 130 -4.83 8.99 -6.35
CA GLU A 130 -4.33 10.35 -6.53
C GLU A 130 -5.27 11.43 -6.01
N MET A 131 -6.59 11.27 -6.24
CA MET A 131 -7.58 12.22 -5.73
C MET A 131 -7.60 12.24 -4.20
N MET A 132 -7.53 11.06 -3.57
CA MET A 132 -7.51 10.91 -2.13
C MET A 132 -6.23 11.51 -1.51
N ILE A 133 -5.06 11.19 -2.08
CA ILE A 133 -3.77 11.72 -1.63
C ILE A 133 -3.76 13.24 -1.70
N LYS A 134 -4.20 13.83 -2.82
CA LYS A 134 -4.28 15.29 -2.99
C LYS A 134 -5.18 15.94 -1.93
N GLU A 135 -6.31 15.32 -1.60
CA GLU A 135 -7.20 15.84 -0.56
C GLU A 135 -6.55 15.80 0.83
N VAL A 136 -5.89 14.69 1.18
CA VAL A 136 -5.20 14.54 2.47
C VAL A 136 -4.07 15.56 2.61
N VAL A 137 -3.26 15.74 1.56
CA VAL A 137 -2.18 16.75 1.53
C VAL A 137 -2.77 18.15 1.71
N ALA A 138 -3.82 18.50 0.95
CA ALA A 138 -4.46 19.81 1.06
C ALA A 138 -5.05 20.07 2.46
N TRP A 139 -5.63 19.05 3.10
CA TRP A 139 -6.07 19.16 4.49
C TRP A 139 -4.90 19.42 5.44
N MET A 140 -3.77 18.73 5.28
CA MET A 140 -2.58 18.96 6.11
C MET A 140 -1.97 20.34 5.92
N GLU A 141 -1.89 20.82 4.67
CA GLU A 141 -1.40 22.17 4.36
C GLU A 141 -2.27 23.25 5.01
N ASP A 142 -3.59 23.14 4.92
CA ASP A 142 -4.53 24.07 5.56
C ASP A 142 -4.40 24.03 7.10
N ARG A 143 -4.22 22.85 7.69
CA ARG A 143 -4.06 22.72 9.15
C ARG A 143 -2.77 23.37 9.64
N ILE A 144 -1.65 23.11 8.99
CA ILE A 144 -0.33 23.64 9.38
C ILE A 144 -0.24 25.14 9.06
N GLY A 145 -0.77 25.57 7.92
CA GLY A 145 -0.75 26.99 7.51
C GLY A 145 -1.55 27.91 8.43
N ARG A 146 -2.51 27.38 9.20
CA ARG A 146 -3.28 28.14 10.22
C ARG A 146 -2.52 28.30 11.54
N GLU A 147 -1.40 27.62 11.74
CA GLU A 147 -0.65 27.65 12.98
C GLU A 147 0.30 28.84 13.06
N SER A 148 0.48 29.40 14.26
CA SER A 148 1.45 30.47 14.49
C SER A 148 2.87 29.92 14.38
N GLY A 149 3.46 30.03 13.20
CA GLY A 149 4.83 29.58 12.91
C GLY A 149 4.95 28.72 11.65
N GLY A 150 3.87 28.12 11.15
CA GLY A 150 3.87 27.33 9.91
C GLY A 150 4.70 26.03 9.94
N ASP A 151 5.44 25.77 11.02
CA ASP A 151 6.25 24.57 11.21
C ASP A 151 5.44 23.51 11.95
N GLY A 152 4.99 22.48 11.21
CA GLY A 152 4.24 21.35 11.77
C GLY A 152 4.86 20.02 11.33
N ARG A 153 5.22 19.17 12.31
CA ARG A 153 5.65 17.80 12.03
C ARG A 153 4.47 16.96 11.57
N ILE A 154 4.65 16.19 10.50
CA ILE A 154 3.68 15.21 10.03
C ILE A 154 4.18 13.79 10.30
N ILE A 155 3.30 12.95 10.83
CA ILE A 155 3.58 11.52 11.05
C ILE A 155 2.62 10.70 10.19
N ASP A 156 3.15 9.97 9.22
CA ASP A 156 2.44 9.00 8.38
C ASP A 156 2.52 7.61 9.04
N LEU A 157 1.40 7.17 9.63
CA LEU A 157 1.28 5.89 10.30
C LEU A 157 0.70 4.83 9.36
N TYR A 158 1.30 3.63 9.40
CA TYR A 158 1.03 2.57 8.41
C TYR A 158 1.41 3.02 6.99
N SER A 159 2.55 3.71 6.88
CA SER A 159 2.94 4.44 5.67
C SER A 159 3.14 3.55 4.43
N GLY A 160 3.23 2.23 4.60
CA GLY A 160 3.40 1.28 3.51
C GLY A 160 4.65 1.60 2.70
N VAL A 161 4.49 1.77 1.39
CA VAL A 161 5.59 2.14 0.48
C VAL A 161 5.74 3.65 0.29
N GLY A 162 5.00 4.46 1.06
CA GLY A 162 5.08 5.92 1.07
C GLY A 162 4.05 6.64 0.22
N THR A 163 2.88 6.06 -0.03
CA THR A 163 1.86 6.67 -0.90
C THR A 163 1.39 8.03 -0.42
N PHE A 164 1.34 8.26 0.90
CA PHE A 164 1.14 9.58 1.50
C PHE A 164 2.49 10.23 1.86
N THR A 165 3.45 9.47 2.39
CA THR A 165 4.77 9.98 2.79
C THR A 165 5.47 10.82 1.71
N LEU A 166 5.55 10.36 0.47
CA LEU A 166 6.28 11.07 -0.59
C LEU A 166 5.64 12.44 -0.90
N PRO A 167 4.34 12.52 -1.23
CA PRO A 167 3.66 13.80 -1.41
C PRO A 167 3.74 14.73 -0.20
N LEU A 168 3.72 14.19 1.02
CA LEU A 168 3.91 15.00 2.23
C LEU A 168 5.35 15.52 2.32
N ALA A 169 6.36 14.69 2.06
CA ALA A 169 7.77 15.09 2.10
C ALA A 169 8.18 16.08 1.00
N ASP A 170 7.39 16.20 -0.07
CA ASP A 170 7.57 17.23 -1.11
C ASP A 170 7.08 18.61 -0.66
N VAL A 171 6.15 18.64 0.31
CA VAL A 171 5.50 19.87 0.78
C VAL A 171 6.00 20.30 2.16
N PHE A 172 6.38 19.35 3.02
CA PHE A 172 6.73 19.57 4.42
C PHE A 172 8.15 19.11 4.73
N ASP A 173 8.89 19.91 5.50
CA ASP A 173 10.29 19.65 5.84
C ASP A 173 10.49 18.56 6.92
N ASP A 174 9.47 18.33 7.77
CA ASP A 174 9.54 17.40 8.91
C ASP A 174 8.45 16.32 8.82
N VAL A 175 8.76 15.26 8.07
CA VAL A 175 7.89 14.10 7.87
C VAL A 175 8.52 12.86 8.47
N VAL A 176 7.76 12.15 9.31
CA VAL A 176 8.10 10.85 9.89
C VAL A 176 7.15 9.80 9.34
N ALA A 177 7.66 8.67 8.90
CA ALA A 177 6.89 7.54 8.39
C ALA A 177 7.11 6.30 9.26
N VAL A 178 6.02 5.68 9.72
CA VAL A 178 6.04 4.49 10.59
C VAL A 178 5.42 3.31 9.85
N GLU A 179 6.22 2.27 9.62
CA GLU A 179 5.78 1.06 8.93
C GLU A 179 6.39 -0.21 9.56
N MET A 180 5.57 -1.24 9.72
CA MET A 180 5.98 -2.49 10.39
C MET A 180 6.53 -3.53 9.41
N ALA A 181 5.98 -3.61 8.20
CA ALA A 181 6.34 -4.58 7.19
C ALA A 181 7.70 -4.23 6.57
N GLY A 182 8.71 -5.06 6.83
CA GLY A 182 10.08 -4.81 6.36
C GLY A 182 10.24 -4.69 4.84
N SER A 183 9.37 -5.32 4.03
CA SER A 183 9.37 -5.10 2.57
C SER A 183 8.93 -3.68 2.21
N SER A 184 7.87 -3.20 2.84
CA SER A 184 7.32 -1.87 2.64
C SER A 184 8.31 -0.80 3.10
N VAL A 185 8.96 -0.97 4.26
CA VAL A 185 10.03 -0.07 4.74
C VAL A 185 11.18 0.06 3.73
N ARG A 186 11.61 -1.05 3.12
CA ARG A 186 12.67 -1.01 2.09
C ARG A 186 12.22 -0.31 0.82
N ASP A 187 10.99 -0.59 0.38
CA ASP A 187 10.41 0.07 -0.80
C ASP A 187 10.23 1.58 -0.55
N LEU A 188 9.72 1.99 0.62
CA LEU A 188 9.57 3.38 1.03
C LEU A 188 10.90 4.13 1.00
N ARG A 189 11.97 3.60 1.62
CA ARG A 189 13.28 4.24 1.61
C ARG A 189 13.83 4.42 0.20
N ARG A 190 13.69 3.40 -0.65
CA ARG A 190 14.08 3.47 -2.06
C ARG A 190 13.25 4.52 -2.81
N ASN A 191 11.94 4.57 -2.57
CA ASN A 191 11.06 5.53 -3.24
C ASN A 191 11.41 6.97 -2.84
N LEU A 192 11.69 7.24 -1.56
CA LEU A 192 12.18 8.55 -1.10
C LEU A 192 13.49 8.93 -1.83
N GLU A 193 14.46 8.03 -1.82
CA GLU A 193 15.76 8.24 -2.48
C GLU A 193 15.61 8.50 -4.00
N ASP A 194 14.85 7.66 -4.70
CA ASP A 194 14.64 7.77 -6.16
C ASP A 194 13.92 9.06 -6.57
N ASN A 195 13.08 9.62 -5.69
CA ASN A 195 12.37 10.89 -5.93
C ASN A 195 13.11 12.10 -5.34
N GLY A 196 14.29 11.93 -4.72
CA GLY A 196 15.06 13.02 -4.15
C GLY A 196 14.43 13.65 -2.90
N LEU A 197 13.61 12.89 -2.18
CA LEU A 197 12.86 13.33 -1.00
C LEU A 197 13.47 12.76 0.28
N TYR A 198 13.16 13.40 1.41
CA TYR A 198 13.56 12.93 2.73
C TYR A 198 12.36 12.83 3.67
N ALA A 199 12.30 11.72 4.40
CA ALA A 199 11.44 11.54 5.56
C ALA A 199 12.15 10.60 6.54
N GLU A 200 11.95 10.79 7.84
CA GLU A 200 12.45 9.85 8.84
C GLU A 200 11.64 8.55 8.79
N VAL A 201 12.29 7.42 8.49
CA VAL A 201 11.59 6.13 8.35
C VAL A 201 11.85 5.22 9.55
N ILE A 202 10.82 5.04 10.37
CA ILE A 202 10.82 4.18 11.57
C ILE A 202 10.18 2.82 11.23
N GLY A 203 11.01 1.78 11.29
CA GLY A 203 10.55 0.40 11.13
C GLY A 203 9.99 -0.15 12.44
N GLY A 204 8.68 -0.32 12.57
CA GLY A 204 8.07 -0.74 13.83
C GLY A 204 6.56 -0.65 13.85
N SER A 205 5.97 -1.00 15.01
CA SER A 205 4.54 -0.81 15.23
C SER A 205 4.25 0.57 15.79
N VAL A 206 3.06 1.09 15.49
CA VAL A 206 2.61 2.44 15.88
C VAL A 206 2.72 2.67 17.38
N GLU A 207 2.27 1.71 18.19
CA GLU A 207 2.29 1.79 19.65
C GLU A 207 3.69 1.80 20.26
N ARG A 208 4.72 1.41 19.50
CA ARG A 208 6.13 1.51 19.93
C ARG A 208 6.81 2.77 19.43
N ALA A 209 6.43 3.27 18.25
CA ALA A 209 7.06 4.44 17.64
C ALA A 209 6.54 5.76 18.23
N LEU A 210 5.22 5.90 18.39
CA LEU A 210 4.61 7.16 18.82
C LEU A 210 5.13 7.71 20.15
N PRO A 211 5.37 6.92 21.21
CA PRO A 211 5.86 7.44 22.50
C PRO A 211 7.24 8.12 22.43
N GLU A 212 8.04 7.79 21.42
CA GLU A 212 9.39 8.34 21.22
C GLU A 212 9.37 9.61 20.35
N LEU A 213 8.22 9.96 19.77
CA LEU A 213 8.07 11.13 18.91
C LEU A 213 7.59 12.35 19.72
N PRO A 214 8.04 13.56 19.38
CA PRO A 214 7.60 14.77 20.06
C PRO A 214 6.09 14.98 19.88
N SER A 215 5.46 15.58 20.88
CA SER A 215 4.03 15.89 20.88
C SER A 215 3.69 17.02 19.91
N GLY A 216 2.39 17.16 19.60
CA GLY A 216 1.89 18.26 18.78
C GLY A 216 2.07 18.10 17.28
N ALA A 217 2.33 16.88 16.80
CA ALA A 217 2.35 16.54 15.38
C ALA A 217 0.94 16.48 14.77
N HIS A 218 0.87 16.52 13.44
CA HIS A 218 -0.28 16.12 12.64
C HIS A 218 -0.10 14.67 12.19
N ILE A 219 -1.17 13.88 12.20
CA ILE A 219 -1.10 12.46 11.86
C ILE A 219 -1.90 12.18 10.60
N VAL A 220 -1.31 11.41 9.69
CA VAL A 220 -2.02 10.67 8.63
C VAL A 220 -2.00 9.20 9.02
N VAL A 221 -3.13 8.50 8.89
CA VAL A 221 -3.23 7.10 9.29
C VAL A 221 -4.07 6.31 8.29
N ASP A 222 -3.49 5.24 7.71
CA ASP A 222 -4.13 4.31 6.76
C ASP A 222 -4.03 2.86 7.28
N PRO A 223 -4.81 2.49 8.30
CA PRO A 223 -4.71 1.20 8.95
C PRO A 223 -5.30 0.07 8.08
N PRO A 224 -5.01 -1.21 8.42
CA PRO A 224 -5.65 -2.35 7.75
C PRO A 224 -7.18 -2.33 7.94
N ARG A 225 -7.91 -3.17 7.18
CA ARG A 225 -9.39 -3.22 7.19
C ARG A 225 -10.03 -3.35 8.59
N SER A 226 -9.32 -3.96 9.55
CA SER A 226 -9.75 -4.07 10.95
C SER A 226 -9.83 -2.73 11.71
N GLY A 227 -9.34 -1.65 11.09
CA GLY A 227 -9.08 -0.35 11.71
C GLY A 227 -7.88 -0.42 12.65
N LEU A 228 -7.77 0.59 13.51
CA LEU A 228 -6.74 0.65 14.54
C LEU A 228 -6.93 -0.44 15.60
N SER A 229 -5.82 -1.06 16.02
CA SER A 229 -5.84 -1.85 17.25
C SER A 229 -6.13 -0.95 18.45
N GLU A 230 -6.64 -1.52 19.53
CA GLU A 230 -6.89 -0.76 20.77
C GLU A 230 -5.61 -0.08 21.27
N THR A 231 -4.47 -0.77 21.18
CA THR A 231 -3.16 -0.25 21.60
C THR A 231 -2.67 0.90 20.71
N ALA A 232 -2.81 0.78 19.39
CA ALA A 232 -2.43 1.85 18.46
C ALA A 232 -3.33 3.08 18.63
N ARG A 233 -4.64 2.87 18.77
CA ARG A 233 -5.60 3.95 19.02
C ARG A 233 -5.32 4.68 20.34
N ALA A 234 -5.05 3.93 21.42
CA ALA A 234 -4.67 4.51 22.71
C ALA A 234 -3.35 5.29 22.63
N ALA A 235 -2.37 4.80 21.87
CA ALA A 235 -1.11 5.51 21.65
C ALA A 235 -1.31 6.84 20.92
N ILE A 236 -2.15 6.86 19.86
CA ILE A 236 -2.49 8.11 19.14
C ILE A 236 -3.20 9.10 20.07
N ILE A 237 -4.20 8.65 20.85
CA ILE A 237 -4.91 9.50 21.82
C ILE A 237 -3.94 10.09 22.84
N THR A 238 -3.00 9.28 23.34
CA THR A 238 -1.99 9.70 24.33
C THR A 238 -1.02 10.73 23.75
N ALA A 239 -0.62 10.55 22.49
CA ALA A 239 0.27 11.47 21.78
C ALA A 239 -0.37 12.85 21.54
N ARG A 240 -1.70 12.94 21.60
CA ARG A 240 -2.48 14.18 21.40
C ARG A 240 -2.03 14.97 20.15
N PRO A 241 -2.07 14.36 18.95
CA PRO A 241 -1.83 15.09 17.71
C PRO A 241 -2.82 16.26 17.55
N ARG A 242 -2.39 17.32 16.87
CA ARG A 242 -3.23 18.49 16.63
C ARG A 242 -4.34 18.21 15.61
N SER A 243 -4.05 17.33 14.65
CA SER A 243 -5.05 16.82 13.70
C SER A 243 -4.75 15.40 13.28
N ILE A 244 -5.78 14.71 12.81
CA ILE A 244 -5.70 13.35 12.30
C ILE A 244 -6.43 13.30 10.96
N ALA A 245 -5.74 13.01 9.86
CA ALA A 245 -6.39 12.51 8.64
C ALA A 245 -6.40 10.98 8.70
N TYR A 246 -7.60 10.42 8.81
CA TYR A 246 -7.82 8.99 8.89
C TYR A 246 -8.34 8.49 7.54
N VAL A 247 -7.63 7.55 6.92
CA VAL A 247 -8.01 6.84 5.70
C VAL A 247 -8.56 5.46 6.09
N SER A 248 -9.66 5.02 5.49
CA SER A 248 -10.25 3.71 5.76
C SER A 248 -11.02 3.15 4.57
N CYS A 249 -10.79 1.87 4.28
CA CYS A 249 -11.58 1.09 3.32
C CYS A 249 -12.86 0.44 3.92
N ASP A 250 -13.10 0.64 5.22
CA ASP A 250 -14.25 0.09 5.95
C ASP A 250 -14.92 1.19 6.80
N PRO A 251 -16.14 1.62 6.42
CA PRO A 251 -16.89 2.64 7.16
C PRO A 251 -17.24 2.26 8.61
N ALA A 252 -17.43 0.97 8.92
CA ALA A 252 -17.83 0.53 10.24
C ALA A 252 -16.67 0.63 11.24
N THR A 253 -15.48 0.19 10.85
CA THR A 253 -14.28 0.32 11.70
C THR A 253 -13.83 1.78 11.79
N LEU A 254 -13.99 2.56 10.72
CA LEU A 254 -13.81 4.02 10.75
C LEU A 254 -14.72 4.64 11.82
N ALA A 255 -16.03 4.40 11.76
CA ALA A 255 -16.99 4.97 12.72
C ALA A 255 -16.67 4.60 14.18
N ARG A 256 -16.24 3.34 14.42
CA ARG A 256 -15.77 2.90 15.75
C ARG A 256 -14.59 3.73 16.22
N ASP A 257 -13.56 3.87 15.40
CA ASP A 257 -12.32 4.54 15.79
C ASP A 257 -12.52 6.05 15.93
N LEU A 258 -13.29 6.68 15.03
CA LEU A 258 -13.71 8.09 15.17
C LEU A 258 -14.47 8.30 16.49
N GLY A 259 -15.39 7.41 16.84
CA GLY A 259 -16.15 7.50 18.09
C GLY A 259 -15.27 7.53 19.35
N GLU A 260 -14.12 6.87 19.33
CA GLU A 260 -13.14 6.93 20.42
C GLU A 260 -12.35 8.23 20.43
N PHE A 261 -11.94 8.76 19.27
CA PHE A 261 -11.30 10.07 19.20
C PHE A 261 -12.24 11.19 19.67
N LEU A 262 -13.52 11.15 19.28
CA LEU A 262 -14.52 12.15 19.71
C LEU A 262 -14.75 12.17 21.24
N LYS A 263 -14.55 11.04 21.93
CA LYS A 263 -14.60 10.98 23.40
C LYS A 263 -13.36 11.57 24.07
N ASN A 264 -12.30 11.83 23.30
CA ASN A 264 -10.99 12.30 23.77
C ASN A 264 -10.66 13.67 23.16
N ASP A 265 -11.64 14.58 23.16
CA ASP A 265 -11.52 15.99 22.79
C ASP A 265 -11.24 16.28 21.30
N TYR A 266 -11.37 15.30 20.41
CA TYR A 266 -11.34 15.57 18.97
C TYR A 266 -12.72 15.97 18.43
N THR A 267 -12.72 16.84 17.42
CA THR A 267 -13.89 17.17 16.61
C THR A 267 -13.72 16.64 15.19
N LEU A 268 -14.75 16.00 14.64
CA LEU A 268 -14.80 15.59 13.24
C LEU A 268 -15.14 16.80 12.37
N GLU A 269 -14.20 17.24 11.55
CA GLU A 269 -14.36 18.44 10.71
C GLU A 269 -14.83 18.11 9.29
N ALA A 270 -14.35 17.00 8.73
CA ALA A 270 -14.69 16.58 7.38
C ALA A 270 -14.70 15.06 7.23
N VAL A 271 -15.55 14.57 6.32
CA VAL A 271 -15.53 13.18 5.83
C VAL A 271 -15.77 13.21 4.34
N LYS A 272 -14.96 12.48 3.57
CA LYS A 272 -15.09 12.37 2.12
C LYS A 272 -14.96 10.92 1.67
N PRO A 273 -16.02 10.32 1.10
CA PRO A 273 -15.94 8.98 0.52
C PRO A 273 -15.40 9.01 -0.92
N PHE A 274 -14.76 7.92 -1.32
CA PHE A 274 -14.15 7.68 -2.62
C PHE A 274 -14.53 6.27 -3.13
N ASP A 275 -14.92 6.17 -4.40
CA ASP A 275 -15.21 4.89 -5.06
C ASP A 275 -13.91 4.21 -5.54
N MET A 276 -13.07 3.77 -4.59
CA MET A 276 -11.81 3.06 -4.88
C MET A 276 -12.05 1.70 -5.55
N PHE A 277 -13.23 1.11 -5.30
CA PHE A 277 -13.58 -0.24 -5.75
C PHE A 277 -14.92 -0.26 -6.52
N PRO A 278 -14.97 0.32 -7.74
CA PRO A 278 -16.21 0.37 -8.51
C PRO A 278 -16.79 -1.02 -8.72
N ARG A 279 -18.14 -1.10 -8.71
CA ARG A 279 -18.90 -2.36 -8.81
C ARG A 279 -18.74 -3.30 -7.60
N SER A 280 -18.26 -2.81 -6.47
CA SER A 280 -18.26 -3.52 -5.20
C SER A 280 -19.08 -2.79 -4.14
N HIS A 281 -19.19 -3.39 -2.95
CA HIS A 281 -19.81 -2.75 -1.77
C HIS A 281 -18.78 -2.00 -0.92
N HIS A 282 -17.50 -2.04 -1.28
CA HIS A 282 -16.43 -1.37 -0.53
C HIS A 282 -16.38 0.11 -0.87
N VAL A 283 -16.11 0.95 0.12
CA VAL A 283 -15.96 2.40 -0.02
C VAL A 283 -14.72 2.81 0.75
N GLU A 284 -13.84 3.54 0.08
CA GLU A 284 -12.71 4.20 0.74
C GLU A 284 -13.20 5.52 1.30
N SER A 285 -12.81 5.90 2.51
CA SER A 285 -13.23 7.14 3.13
C SER A 285 -12.06 7.78 3.85
N ILE A 286 -11.96 9.10 3.74
CA ILE A 286 -11.04 9.90 4.55
C ILE A 286 -11.84 10.78 5.50
N ALA A 287 -11.33 10.95 6.72
CA ALA A 287 -11.91 11.80 7.75
C ALA A 287 -10.83 12.70 8.34
N LEU A 288 -11.16 13.98 8.54
CA LEU A 288 -10.30 14.93 9.22
C LEU A 288 -10.83 15.20 10.62
N LEU A 289 -9.96 15.03 11.62
CA LEU A 289 -10.24 15.40 13.00
C LEU A 289 -9.30 16.51 13.48
N ALA A 290 -9.82 17.40 14.32
CA ALA A 290 -9.09 18.42 15.05
C ALA A 290 -9.07 18.12 16.55
N GLY A 291 -7.91 18.22 17.19
CA GLY A 291 -7.79 18.26 18.65
C GLY A 291 -7.72 19.68 19.20
#